data_AF-A0A1Q3VUN6-F1
#
_entry.id   AF-A0A1Q3VUN6-F1
#
_cell.length_a   1.000
_cell.length_b   1.000
_cell.length_c   1.000
_cell.angle_alpha   90.00
_cell.angle_beta   90.00
_cell.angle_gamma   90.00
#
_symmetry.space_group_name_H-M   'P 1'
#
loop_
_entity.id
_entity.type
_entity.pdbx_description
1 polymer ?
#
loop_
_entity_poly.entity_id
_entity_poly.type
_entity_poly.pdbx_seq_one_letter_code
_entity_poly.pdbx_strand_id
1 'polypeptide(L)'
;MSAVPTAPPPAPEAPAPHASHSPLPRYLTLAYVALIVYASLHPFSGWRDTGLSPFAFLDAGWPRYWTVFDLSTNVVAYLPLGFLLTLTLHRLPGRATPALAALLLGALVSLCLESVQSWLPARVPSNLDLACNTLGCGIGAVLALCHGERFFERAGALQRALLAPLPHAELGLVVLGLWLLTQLSPETLLFGAGDLRHLIGLAPAVPYAAKSFFVIETVIIVCNTVAIGLIARTLLAGRHAPHLVLIAFFALALTIRTLAAAILVMPQNALAWLTPGAELGLLIGGVVLTLTLLLPPAPRLAVAGMALMAGTVLVNLAPPNPYSLAALALWRQGHFLNFNGLTRLTASLWPFLALPYLTVLGRRL
;
A
#
# COMPACT_ATOMS: atom_id res chain seq x y z
N MET A 1 -74.36 16.78 18.06
CA MET A 1 -72.93 16.98 18.40
C MET A 1 -72.16 15.79 17.86
N SER A 2 -71.53 15.95 16.68
CA SER A 2 -70.68 14.90 16.09
C SER A 2 -69.24 15.12 16.57
N ALA A 3 -68.66 14.09 17.18
CA ALA A 3 -67.28 14.14 17.67
C ALA A 3 -66.29 14.03 16.50
N VAL A 4 -65.35 14.96 16.42
CA VAL A 4 -64.22 14.94 15.49
C VAL A 4 -63.17 13.95 16.02
N PRO A 5 -62.65 13.00 15.21
CA PRO A 5 -61.59 12.11 15.65
C PRO A 5 -60.26 12.86 15.70
N THR A 6 -59.59 12.82 16.86
CA THR A 6 -58.23 13.34 17.04
C THR A 6 -57.22 12.39 16.41
N ALA A 7 -56.31 12.93 15.58
CA ALA A 7 -55.25 12.15 14.95
C ALA A 7 -54.26 11.61 16.01
N PRO A 8 -53.70 10.40 15.83
CA PRO A 8 -52.72 9.84 16.75
C PRO A 8 -51.41 10.63 16.73
N PRO A 9 -50.67 10.67 17.85
CA PRO A 9 -49.39 11.37 17.92
C PRO A 9 -48.36 10.74 16.97
N PRO A 10 -47.43 11.56 16.41
CA PRO A 10 -46.38 11.03 15.55
C PRO A 10 -45.50 10.04 16.32
N ALA A 11 -45.11 8.96 15.65
CA ALA A 11 -44.22 7.95 16.22
C ALA A 11 -42.87 8.58 16.60
N PRO A 12 -42.23 8.15 17.70
CA PRO A 12 -40.92 8.65 18.08
C PRO A 12 -39.90 8.38 16.96
N GLU A 13 -39.23 9.44 16.52
CA GLU A 13 -38.11 9.38 15.57
C GLU A 13 -37.08 8.37 16.08
N ALA A 14 -36.79 7.35 15.26
CA ALA A 14 -35.74 6.39 15.59
C ALA A 14 -34.44 7.16 15.83
N PRO A 15 -33.69 6.88 16.92
CA PRO A 15 -32.46 7.57 17.20
C PRO A 15 -31.52 7.46 16.00
N ALA A 16 -31.03 8.60 15.52
CA ALA A 16 -30.07 8.65 14.41
C ALA A 16 -28.96 7.62 14.68
N PRO A 17 -28.62 6.76 13.71
CA PRO A 17 -27.62 5.73 13.92
C PRO A 17 -26.34 6.42 14.39
N HIS A 18 -25.86 6.04 15.58
CA HIS A 18 -24.57 6.47 16.10
C HIS A 18 -23.55 6.33 14.97
N ALA A 19 -22.92 7.45 14.58
CA ALA A 19 -21.98 7.48 13.47
C ALA A 19 -20.93 6.39 13.70
N SER A 20 -21.06 5.26 12.98
CA SER A 20 -20.12 4.17 13.08
C SER A 20 -18.81 4.67 12.47
N HIS A 21 -17.84 4.96 13.35
CA HIS A 21 -16.53 5.40 12.91
C HIS A 21 -15.92 4.38 11.95
N SER A 22 -15.40 4.86 10.82
CA SER A 22 -14.81 4.03 9.77
C SER A 22 -13.73 3.09 10.34
N PRO A 23 -13.72 1.79 9.99
CA PRO A 23 -12.67 0.86 10.42
C PRO A 23 -11.32 1.11 9.71
N LEU A 24 -11.27 2.07 8.78
CA LEU A 24 -10.11 2.37 7.95
C LEU A 24 -8.81 2.61 8.74
N PRO A 25 -8.75 3.42 9.82
CA PRO A 25 -7.51 3.63 10.57
C PRO A 25 -6.95 2.32 11.13
N ARG A 26 -7.83 1.41 11.57
CA ARG A 26 -7.42 0.11 12.09
C ARG A 26 -6.81 -0.75 10.98
N TYR A 27 -7.45 -0.82 9.81
CA TYR A 27 -6.91 -1.58 8.68
C TYR A 27 -5.59 -0.99 8.16
N LEU A 28 -5.49 0.34 8.07
CA LEU A 28 -4.25 1.02 7.70
C LEU A 28 -3.15 0.80 8.74
N THR A 29 -3.47 0.84 10.04
CA THR A 29 -2.50 0.55 11.11
C THR A 29 -1.95 -0.87 10.97
N LEU A 30 -2.83 -1.86 10.80
CA LEU A 30 -2.42 -3.26 10.66
C LEU A 30 -1.56 -3.47 9.41
N ALA A 31 -1.98 -2.91 8.27
CA ALA A 31 -1.19 -2.95 7.04
C ALA A 31 0.18 -2.28 7.24
N TYR A 32 0.22 -1.11 7.86
CA TYR A 32 1.45 -0.36 8.06
C TYR A 32 2.42 -1.03 9.04
N VAL A 33 1.90 -1.63 10.13
CA VAL A 33 2.71 -2.47 11.02
C VAL A 33 3.31 -3.65 10.27
N ALA A 34 2.53 -4.33 9.42
CA ALA A 34 3.06 -5.43 8.60
C ALA A 34 4.18 -4.95 7.65
N LEU A 35 4.04 -3.76 7.06
CA LEU A 35 5.08 -3.16 6.22
C LEU A 35 6.36 -2.85 7.02
N ILE A 36 6.23 -2.27 8.23
CA ILE A 36 7.37 -1.99 9.13
C ILE A 36 8.08 -3.29 9.52
N VAL A 37 7.34 -4.29 9.99
CA VAL A 37 7.91 -5.59 10.38
C VAL A 37 8.69 -6.21 9.22
N TYR A 38 8.11 -6.21 8.01
CA TYR A 38 8.80 -6.74 6.84
C TYR A 38 10.07 -5.94 6.51
N ALA A 39 9.99 -4.61 6.47
CA ALA A 39 11.12 -3.76 6.14
C ALA A 39 12.29 -3.93 7.12
N SER A 40 11.99 -4.02 8.43
CA SER A 40 12.99 -4.19 9.49
C SER A 40 13.67 -5.56 9.45
N LEU A 41 12.95 -6.62 9.08
CA LEU A 41 13.45 -8.00 9.13
C LEU A 41 13.94 -8.54 7.77
N HIS A 42 13.68 -7.83 6.66
CA HIS A 42 14.27 -8.14 5.36
C HIS A 42 15.80 -8.22 5.45
N PRO A 43 16.49 -9.17 4.79
CA PRO A 43 16.02 -10.16 3.82
C PRO A 43 15.48 -11.47 4.42
N PHE A 44 15.27 -11.58 5.73
CA PHE A 44 14.82 -12.80 6.41
C PHE A 44 15.74 -14.02 6.20
N SER A 45 17.04 -13.80 6.01
CA SER A 45 18.01 -14.87 5.73
C SER A 45 19.25 -14.78 6.61
N GLY A 46 19.95 -15.92 6.75
CA GLY A 46 21.21 -16.00 7.49
C GLY A 46 21.06 -15.94 9.01
N TRP A 47 19.88 -16.21 9.57
CA TRP A 47 19.63 -16.19 11.00
C TRP A 47 20.70 -16.98 11.76
N ARG A 48 21.33 -16.35 12.75
CA ARG A 48 22.36 -16.98 13.58
C ARG A 48 22.26 -16.48 15.02
N ASP A 49 22.51 -17.38 15.96
CA ASP A 49 22.75 -16.99 17.33
C ASP A 49 24.19 -16.47 17.46
N THR A 50 24.34 -15.28 18.03
CA THR A 50 25.63 -14.64 18.28
C THR A 50 26.09 -14.81 19.73
N GLY A 51 25.25 -15.40 20.60
CA GLY A 51 25.52 -15.53 22.03
C GLY A 51 25.36 -14.23 22.82
N LEU A 52 24.95 -13.13 22.16
CA LEU A 52 24.67 -11.85 22.79
C LEU A 52 23.21 -11.78 23.25
N SER A 53 22.96 -11.06 24.34
CA SER A 53 21.59 -10.74 24.75
C SER A 53 20.88 -9.96 23.64
N PRO A 54 19.60 -10.26 23.33
CA PRO A 54 18.84 -9.50 22.33
C PRO A 54 18.60 -8.04 22.74
N PHE A 55 18.87 -7.69 23.99
CA PHE A 55 18.77 -6.34 24.53
C PHE A 55 20.13 -5.63 24.68
N ALA A 56 21.24 -6.27 24.28
CA ALA A 56 22.60 -5.74 24.49
C ALA A 56 22.81 -4.36 23.83
N PHE A 57 22.04 -4.04 22.79
CA PHE A 57 22.10 -2.75 22.10
C PHE A 57 21.58 -1.58 22.94
N LEU A 58 20.77 -1.83 23.97
CA LEU A 58 20.24 -0.78 24.85
C LEU A 58 21.37 -0.10 25.64
N ASP A 59 22.31 -0.92 26.14
CA ASP A 59 23.47 -0.46 26.92
C ASP A 59 24.69 -0.16 26.05
N ALA A 60 24.57 -0.33 24.72
CA ALA A 60 25.66 -0.06 23.80
C ALA A 60 25.93 1.45 23.69
N GLY A 61 27.20 1.81 23.51
CA GLY A 61 27.59 3.18 23.21
C GLY A 61 27.03 3.67 21.87
N TRP A 62 27.12 4.97 21.62
CA TRP A 62 26.63 5.59 20.39
C TRP A 62 27.22 4.88 19.14
N PRO A 63 26.39 4.55 18.12
CA PRO A 63 26.87 3.88 16.91
C PRO A 63 27.97 4.68 16.21
N ARG A 64 29.06 4.02 15.79
CA ARG A 64 30.20 4.71 15.14
C ARG A 64 29.90 5.18 13.72
N TYR A 65 29.00 4.49 13.02
CA TYR A 65 28.61 4.78 11.64
C TYR A 65 27.12 5.10 11.62
N TRP A 66 26.78 6.37 11.43
CA TRP A 66 25.41 6.84 11.28
C TRP A 66 25.39 7.98 10.26
N THR A 67 24.28 8.10 9.53
CA THR A 67 24.05 9.24 8.66
C THR A 67 22.77 9.97 9.08
N VAL A 68 22.69 11.28 8.83
CA VAL A 68 21.45 12.04 9.04
C VAL A 68 20.31 11.44 8.22
N PHE A 69 20.63 10.90 7.04
CA PHE A 69 19.68 10.20 6.19
C PHE A 69 19.04 9.02 6.94
N ASP A 70 19.83 8.09 7.49
CA ASP A 70 19.32 6.92 8.22
C ASP A 70 18.40 7.34 9.39
N LEU A 71 18.86 8.29 10.22
CA LEU A 71 18.09 8.79 11.35
C LEU A 71 16.76 9.43 10.91
N SER A 72 16.81 10.26 9.86
CA SER A 72 15.62 10.91 9.32
C SER A 72 14.63 9.89 8.74
N THR A 73 15.12 8.84 8.07
CA THR A 73 14.27 7.80 7.51
C THR A 73 13.55 6.99 8.60
N ASN A 74 14.22 6.68 9.72
CA ASN A 74 13.62 6.00 10.87
C ASN A 74 12.49 6.85 11.51
N VAL A 75 12.74 8.15 11.72
CA VAL A 75 11.70 9.09 12.20
C VAL A 75 10.52 9.15 11.22
N VAL A 76 10.78 9.34 9.92
CA VAL A 76 9.73 9.47 8.91
C VAL A 76 8.95 8.16 8.74
N ALA A 77 9.60 7.00 8.87
CA ALA A 77 8.95 5.70 8.75
C ALA A 77 8.02 5.38 9.93
N TYR A 78 8.32 5.83 11.14
CA TYR A 78 7.46 5.57 12.30
C TYR A 78 6.40 6.66 12.53
N LEU A 79 6.51 7.83 11.89
CA LEU A 79 5.54 8.90 12.00
C LEU A 79 4.12 8.46 11.60
N PRO A 80 3.89 7.82 10.43
CA PRO A 80 2.55 7.37 10.08
C PRO A 80 2.01 6.31 11.04
N LEU A 81 2.88 5.48 11.63
CA LEU A 81 2.47 4.49 12.63
C LEU A 81 1.87 5.17 13.86
N GLY A 82 2.55 6.17 14.43
CA GLY A 82 2.06 6.89 15.60
C GLY A 82 0.77 7.65 15.32
N PHE A 83 0.65 8.24 14.13
CA PHE A 83 -0.58 8.90 13.68
C PHE A 83 -1.75 7.89 13.61
N LEU A 84 -1.57 6.79 12.87
CA LEU A 84 -2.61 5.77 12.66
C LEU A 84 -3.00 5.03 13.95
N LEU A 85 -2.04 4.72 14.83
CA LEU A 85 -2.31 4.13 16.14
C LEU A 85 -3.17 5.06 17.01
N THR A 86 -2.84 6.36 17.04
CA THR A 86 -3.61 7.36 17.80
C THR A 86 -5.04 7.44 17.29
N LEU A 87 -5.22 7.47 15.97
CA LEU A 87 -6.55 7.42 15.34
C LEU A 87 -7.28 6.10 15.63
N THR A 88 -6.59 4.97 15.68
CA THR A 88 -7.19 3.66 15.98
C THR A 88 -7.65 3.57 17.44
N LEU A 89 -6.89 4.17 18.35
CA LEU A 89 -7.11 4.13 19.80
C LEU A 89 -7.93 5.33 20.31
N HIS A 90 -8.56 6.12 19.43
CA HIS A 90 -9.33 7.32 19.77
C HIS A 90 -10.43 7.11 20.82
N ARG A 91 -10.85 5.86 21.05
CA ARG A 91 -11.88 5.49 22.04
C ARG A 91 -11.34 5.36 23.47
N LEU A 92 -10.03 5.40 23.67
CA LEU A 92 -9.46 5.40 25.03
C LEU A 92 -9.86 6.68 25.76
N PRO A 93 -10.13 6.61 27.08
CA PRO A 93 -10.56 7.77 27.85
C PRO A 93 -9.43 8.80 27.99
N GLY A 94 -9.75 10.08 27.86
CA GLY A 94 -8.82 11.19 28.05
C GLY A 94 -8.17 11.68 26.74
N ARG A 95 -7.88 12.99 26.68
CA ARG A 95 -7.42 13.65 25.46
C ARG A 95 -6.05 13.17 24.97
N ALA A 96 -5.10 12.95 25.89
CA ALA A 96 -3.73 12.55 25.54
C ALA A 96 -3.52 11.02 25.54
N THR A 97 -4.45 10.25 26.11
CA THR A 97 -4.30 8.80 26.31
C THR A 97 -4.11 8.01 25.01
N PRO A 98 -4.87 8.26 23.92
CA PRO A 98 -4.64 7.57 22.65
C PRO A 98 -3.22 7.79 22.10
N ALA A 99 -2.69 9.00 22.23
CA ALA A 99 -1.36 9.35 21.75
C ALA A 99 -0.25 8.76 22.61
N LEU A 100 -0.42 8.77 23.93
CA LEU A 100 0.52 8.10 24.83
C LEU A 100 0.54 6.59 24.57
N ALA A 101 -0.63 5.97 24.41
CA ALA A 101 -0.73 4.56 24.06
C ALA A 101 -0.08 4.28 22.70
N ALA A 102 -0.29 5.13 21.69
CA ALA A 102 0.36 5.02 20.39
C ALA A 102 1.89 5.12 20.49
N LEU A 103 2.41 6.09 21.25
CA LEU A 103 3.84 6.25 21.50
C LEU A 103 4.44 4.98 22.12
N LEU A 104 3.82 4.47 23.19
CA LEU A 104 4.29 3.28 23.90
C LEU A 104 4.22 2.03 23.02
N LEU A 105 3.14 1.84 22.26
CA LEU A 105 3.01 0.71 21.34
C LEU A 105 4.01 0.79 20.18
N GLY A 106 4.23 1.97 19.60
CA GLY A 106 5.23 2.16 18.56
C GLY A 106 6.66 1.93 19.05
N ALA A 107 6.98 2.42 20.26
CA ALA A 107 8.25 2.15 20.92
C ALA A 107 8.43 0.65 21.21
N LEU A 108 7.37 -0.04 21.66
CA LEU A 108 7.39 -1.49 21.88
C LEU A 108 7.60 -2.26 20.57
N VAL A 109 6.93 -1.87 19.48
CA VAL A 109 7.15 -2.47 18.16
C VAL A 109 8.60 -2.29 17.72
N SER A 110 9.16 -1.09 17.87
CA SER A 110 10.57 -0.84 17.57
C SER A 110 11.50 -1.69 18.44
N LEU A 111 11.28 -1.72 19.76
CA LEU A 111 12.09 -2.51 20.70
C LEU A 111 12.09 -3.99 20.31
N CYS A 112 10.91 -4.55 20.01
CA CYS A 112 10.78 -5.94 19.57
C CYS A 112 11.55 -6.19 18.27
N LEU A 113 11.46 -5.30 17.28
CA LEU A 113 12.14 -5.46 16.00
C LEU A 113 13.65 -5.34 16.12
N GLU A 114 14.16 -4.34 16.84
CA GLU A 114 15.59 -4.19 17.15
C GLU A 114 16.12 -5.43 17.91
N SER A 115 15.34 -5.94 18.87
CA SER A 115 15.71 -7.16 19.60
C SER A 115 15.82 -8.37 18.68
N VAL A 116 14.84 -8.57 17.78
CA VAL A 116 14.83 -9.67 16.80
C VAL A 116 15.99 -9.54 15.80
N GLN A 117 16.39 -8.32 15.46
CA GLN A 117 17.53 -8.08 14.56
C GLN A 117 18.86 -8.57 15.13
N SER A 118 18.98 -8.83 16.45
CA SER A 118 20.18 -9.43 17.05
C SER A 118 20.54 -10.81 16.47
N TRP A 119 19.56 -11.51 15.90
CA TRP A 119 19.76 -12.79 15.22
C TRP A 119 19.94 -12.67 13.70
N LEU A 120 19.84 -11.47 13.13
CA LEU A 120 19.97 -11.22 11.69
C LEU A 120 21.33 -10.57 11.38
N PRO A 121 22.28 -11.30 10.76
CA PRO A 121 23.63 -10.77 10.49
C PRO A 121 23.65 -9.54 9.58
N ALA A 122 22.64 -9.40 8.72
CA ALA A 122 22.49 -8.28 7.80
C ALA A 122 21.97 -7.01 8.49
N ARG A 123 21.69 -7.07 9.79
CA ARG A 123 21.13 -6.00 10.61
C ARG A 123 22.01 -5.72 11.80
N VAL A 124 22.00 -4.47 12.25
CA VAL A 124 22.72 -4.02 13.43
C VAL A 124 21.69 -3.33 14.32
N PRO A 125 21.24 -3.99 15.41
CA PRO A 125 20.36 -3.36 16.38
C PRO A 125 20.98 -2.11 16.98
N SER A 126 20.18 -1.07 17.22
CA SER A 126 20.67 0.25 17.60
C SER A 126 19.72 0.97 18.56
N ASN A 127 20.27 1.49 19.67
CA ASN A 127 19.52 2.34 20.60
C ASN A 127 19.14 3.69 19.95
N LEU A 128 19.95 4.15 19.00
CA LEU A 128 19.69 5.35 18.23
C LEU A 128 18.51 5.15 17.27
N ASP A 129 18.39 3.98 16.65
CA ASP A 129 17.25 3.65 15.78
C ASP A 129 15.97 3.51 16.61
N LEU A 130 16.04 2.85 17.77
CA LEU A 130 14.94 2.82 18.74
C LEU A 130 14.48 4.23 19.14
N ALA A 131 15.41 5.15 19.41
CA ALA A 131 15.10 6.53 19.74
C ALA A 131 14.44 7.28 18.57
N CYS A 132 14.99 7.15 17.36
CA CYS A 132 14.43 7.77 16.15
C CYS A 132 13.04 7.24 15.80
N ASN A 133 12.83 5.92 15.87
CA ASN A 133 11.54 5.28 15.63
C ASN A 133 10.50 5.74 16.67
N THR A 134 10.90 5.80 17.95
CA THR A 134 10.03 6.29 19.04
C THR A 134 9.69 7.77 18.85
N LEU A 135 10.66 8.61 18.46
CA LEU A 135 10.45 10.01 18.16
C LEU A 135 9.48 10.21 16.98
N GLY A 136 9.67 9.46 15.89
CA GLY A 136 8.76 9.45 14.75
C GLY A 136 7.34 9.14 15.18
N CYS A 137 7.16 8.04 15.92
CA CYS A 137 5.86 7.66 16.48
C CYS A 137 5.24 8.78 17.33
N GLY A 138 6.03 9.41 18.21
CA GLY A 138 5.59 10.53 19.02
C GLY A 138 5.13 11.74 18.21
N ILE A 139 5.88 12.13 17.19
CA ILE A 139 5.50 13.23 16.27
C ILE A 139 4.17 12.89 15.59
N GLY A 140 4.03 11.67 15.06
CA GLY A 140 2.79 11.20 14.43
C GLY A 140 1.60 11.25 15.38
N ALA A 141 1.80 10.81 16.62
CA ALA A 141 0.77 10.81 17.65
C ALA A 141 0.33 12.24 18.03
N VAL A 142 1.27 13.17 18.18
CA VAL A 142 0.96 14.60 18.42
C VAL A 142 0.21 15.19 17.23
N LEU A 143 0.63 14.91 15.99
CA LEU A 143 -0.08 15.37 14.80
C LEU A 143 -1.53 14.86 14.76
N ALA A 144 -1.76 13.61 15.15
CA ALA A 144 -3.09 13.04 15.28
C ALA A 144 -3.91 13.68 16.40
N LEU A 145 -3.32 14.08 17.53
CA LEU A 145 -4.05 14.85 18.55
C LEU A 145 -4.46 16.23 18.05
N CYS A 146 -3.52 16.95 17.42
CA CYS A 146 -3.76 18.33 17.00
C CYS A 146 -4.71 18.43 15.80
N HIS A 147 -4.70 17.44 14.90
CA HIS A 147 -5.40 17.49 13.62
C HIS A 147 -6.37 16.33 13.38
N GLY A 148 -6.46 15.36 14.30
CA GLY A 148 -7.18 14.11 14.10
C GLY A 148 -8.68 14.30 13.89
N GLU A 149 -9.34 15.17 14.66
CA GLU A 149 -10.77 15.46 14.50
C GLU A 149 -11.06 16.00 13.10
N ARG A 150 -10.35 17.06 12.69
CA ARG A 150 -10.47 17.64 11.34
C ARG A 150 -10.14 16.63 10.24
N PHE A 151 -9.13 15.79 10.48
CA PHE A 151 -8.75 14.73 9.54
C PHE A 151 -9.86 13.69 9.42
N PHE A 152 -10.44 13.22 10.53
CA PHE A 152 -11.54 12.26 10.54
C PHE A 152 -12.80 12.79 9.85
N GLU A 153 -13.16 14.04 10.11
CA GLU A 153 -14.30 14.68 9.47
C GLU A 153 -14.10 14.79 7.96
N ARG A 154 -12.94 15.29 7.53
CA ARG A 154 -12.60 15.43 6.10
C ARG A 154 -12.46 14.08 5.40
N ALA A 155 -11.73 13.15 6.00
CA ALA A 155 -11.54 11.81 5.46
C ALA A 155 -12.86 11.05 5.39
N GLY A 156 -13.70 11.14 6.43
CA GLY A 156 -15.03 10.54 6.44
C GLY A 156 -15.98 11.17 5.43
N ALA A 157 -15.95 12.50 5.27
CA ALA A 157 -16.73 13.20 4.25
C ALA A 157 -16.27 12.82 2.83
N LEU A 158 -14.97 12.80 2.58
CA LEU A 158 -14.39 12.40 1.31
C LEU A 158 -14.70 10.92 1.00
N GLN A 159 -14.59 10.03 2.00
CA GLN A 159 -14.95 8.62 1.87
C GLN A 159 -16.43 8.47 1.50
N ARG A 160 -17.34 9.14 2.20
CA ARG A 160 -18.79 9.10 1.88
C ARG A 160 -19.13 9.70 0.53
N ALA A 161 -18.41 10.75 0.12
CA ALA A 161 -18.57 11.37 -1.18
C ALA A 161 -18.11 10.40 -2.29
N LEU A 162 -16.85 9.98 -2.25
CA LEU A 162 -16.20 9.21 -3.31
C LEU A 162 -16.63 7.75 -3.35
N LEU A 163 -16.82 7.08 -2.22
CA LEU A 163 -17.05 5.64 -2.19
C LEU A 163 -18.52 5.27 -2.26
N ALA A 164 -18.80 4.21 -3.01
CA ALA A 164 -20.08 3.53 -2.97
C ALA A 164 -20.29 2.92 -1.57
N PRO A 165 -21.54 2.84 -1.08
CA PRO A 165 -21.86 2.27 0.23
C PRO A 165 -21.73 0.74 0.19
N LEU A 166 -20.50 0.27 0.02
CA LEU A 166 -20.15 -1.13 -0.09
C LEU A 166 -19.65 -1.66 1.26
N PRO A 167 -19.97 -2.92 1.60
CA PRO A 167 -19.37 -3.57 2.75
C PRO A 167 -17.85 -3.69 2.56
N HIS A 168 -17.10 -3.31 3.59
CA HIS A 168 -15.63 -3.34 3.58
C HIS A 168 -14.98 -2.52 2.46
N ALA A 169 -15.57 -1.40 2.06
CA ALA A 169 -14.97 -0.48 1.08
C ALA A 169 -13.56 0.00 1.53
N GLU A 170 -13.33 0.09 2.84
CA GLU A 170 -12.05 0.43 3.45
C GLU A 170 -10.96 -0.59 3.13
N LEU A 171 -11.27 -1.89 3.06
CA LEU A 171 -10.30 -2.90 2.65
C LEU A 171 -9.92 -2.71 1.17
N GLY A 172 -10.87 -2.31 0.33
CA GLY A 172 -10.60 -1.95 -1.05
C GLY A 172 -9.66 -0.75 -1.15
N LEU A 173 -9.81 0.27 -0.31
CA LEU A 173 -8.86 1.38 -0.22
C LEU A 173 -7.46 0.91 0.18
N VAL A 174 -7.35 -0.01 1.14
CA VAL A 174 -6.04 -0.59 1.53
C VAL A 174 -5.43 -1.34 0.34
N VAL A 175 -6.22 -2.13 -0.39
CA VAL A 175 -5.76 -2.82 -1.61
C VAL A 175 -5.29 -1.82 -2.66
N LEU A 176 -6.02 -0.74 -2.94
CA LEU A 176 -5.58 0.31 -3.87
C LEU A 176 -4.30 1.02 -3.39
N GLY A 177 -4.19 1.30 -2.08
CA GLY A 177 -3.01 1.91 -1.48
C GLY A 177 -1.78 1.02 -1.58
N LEU A 178 -1.92 -0.28 -1.31
CA LEU A 178 -0.86 -1.26 -1.51
C LEU A 178 -0.45 -1.35 -2.98
N TRP A 179 -1.40 -1.24 -3.92
CA TRP A 179 -1.07 -1.19 -5.34
C TRP A 179 -0.25 0.05 -5.71
N LEU A 180 -0.59 1.23 -5.17
CA LEU A 180 0.19 2.45 -5.38
C LEU A 180 1.62 2.30 -4.81
N LEU A 181 1.78 1.59 -3.69
CA LEU A 181 3.09 1.28 -3.13
C LEU A 181 3.95 0.46 -4.10
N THR A 182 3.36 -0.45 -4.89
CA THR A 182 4.09 -1.23 -5.90
C THR A 182 4.72 -0.34 -6.98
N GLN A 183 4.17 0.85 -7.21
CA GLN A 183 4.70 1.80 -8.21
C GLN A 183 6.04 2.42 -7.80
N LEU A 184 6.41 2.31 -6.52
CA LEU A 184 7.71 2.76 -6.02
C LEU A 184 8.87 1.82 -6.38
N SER A 185 8.58 0.59 -6.83
CA SER A 185 9.63 -0.39 -7.17
C SER A 185 10.08 -0.22 -8.62
N PRO A 186 11.26 0.33 -8.92
CA PRO A 186 11.72 0.49 -10.31
C PRO A 186 12.01 -0.84 -11.02
N GLU A 187 12.05 -1.96 -10.29
CA GLU A 187 12.32 -3.29 -10.83
C GLU A 187 11.10 -3.90 -11.55
N THR A 188 9.90 -3.48 -11.14
CA THR A 188 8.66 -4.03 -11.67
C THR A 188 8.34 -3.43 -13.04
N LEU A 189 7.79 -4.25 -13.94
CA LEU A 189 7.13 -3.75 -15.15
C LEU A 189 6.04 -2.76 -14.74
N LEU A 190 5.78 -1.73 -15.57
CA LEU A 190 4.73 -0.77 -15.29
C LEU A 190 3.41 -1.49 -15.02
N PHE A 191 2.77 -1.21 -13.89
CA PHE A 191 1.55 -1.88 -13.40
C PHE A 191 1.64 -3.41 -13.24
N GLY A 192 2.76 -4.03 -13.57
CA GLY A 192 3.00 -5.46 -13.43
C GLY A 192 3.03 -5.84 -11.96
N ALA A 193 2.06 -6.65 -11.54
CA ALA A 193 1.97 -7.21 -10.21
C ALA A 193 1.90 -8.74 -10.30
N GLY A 194 2.28 -9.43 -9.22
CA GLY A 194 2.21 -10.88 -9.14
C GLY A 194 3.47 -11.61 -9.56
N ASP A 195 4.62 -10.95 -9.66
CA ASP A 195 5.88 -11.61 -9.99
C ASP A 195 6.33 -12.54 -8.83
N LEU A 196 6.18 -13.85 -9.03
CA LEU A 196 6.55 -14.88 -8.07
C LEU A 196 7.92 -15.50 -8.37
N ARG A 197 8.58 -15.12 -9.47
CA ARG A 197 9.82 -15.76 -9.93
C ARG A 197 10.90 -15.77 -8.85
N HIS A 198 11.04 -14.66 -8.13
CA HIS A 198 12.01 -14.53 -7.04
C HIS A 198 11.58 -15.21 -5.72
N LEU A 199 10.29 -15.43 -5.50
CA LEU A 199 9.79 -16.02 -4.25
C LEU A 199 9.84 -17.55 -4.24
N ILE A 200 9.53 -18.16 -5.40
CA ILE A 200 9.44 -19.62 -5.54
C ILE A 200 10.39 -20.20 -6.60
N GLY A 201 11.28 -19.37 -7.17
CA GLY A 201 12.33 -19.84 -8.07
C GLY A 201 11.84 -20.26 -9.45
N LEU A 202 10.79 -19.62 -9.99
CA LEU A 202 10.29 -19.94 -11.33
C LEU A 202 11.28 -19.47 -12.40
N ALA A 203 11.67 -20.37 -13.29
CA ALA A 203 12.41 -20.02 -14.49
C ALA A 203 11.46 -19.33 -15.50
N PRO A 204 11.90 -18.26 -16.20
CA PRO A 204 11.13 -17.68 -17.29
C PRO A 204 10.84 -18.73 -18.35
N ALA A 205 9.57 -18.92 -18.70
CA ALA A 205 9.16 -19.90 -19.70
C ALA A 205 9.49 -19.46 -21.13
N VAL A 206 9.62 -18.15 -21.36
CA VAL A 206 9.87 -17.56 -22.68
C VAL A 206 11.29 -16.99 -22.73
N PRO A 207 12.12 -17.36 -23.73
CA PRO A 207 13.43 -16.77 -23.90
C PRO A 207 13.31 -15.28 -24.29
N TYR A 208 14.28 -14.47 -23.89
CA TYR A 208 14.27 -13.05 -24.22
C TYR A 208 14.43 -12.85 -25.73
N ALA A 209 13.46 -12.17 -26.34
CA ALA A 209 13.52 -11.64 -27.68
C ALA A 209 12.82 -10.28 -27.69
N ALA A 210 13.48 -9.24 -28.21
CA ALA A 210 13.01 -7.85 -28.09
C ALA A 210 11.57 -7.65 -28.62
N LYS A 211 11.25 -8.24 -29.79
CA LYS A 211 9.90 -8.19 -30.37
C LYS A 211 8.85 -8.86 -29.48
N SER A 212 9.16 -10.03 -28.94
CA SER A 212 8.25 -10.78 -28.07
C SER A 212 8.08 -10.09 -26.71
N PHE A 213 9.16 -9.51 -26.16
CA PHE A 213 9.13 -8.79 -24.89
C PHE A 213 8.23 -7.55 -24.96
N PHE A 214 8.35 -6.76 -26.03
CA PHE A 214 7.47 -5.61 -26.27
C PHE A 214 5.99 -5.97 -26.24
N VAL A 215 5.60 -7.07 -26.92
CA VAL A 215 4.21 -7.55 -26.95
C VAL A 215 3.77 -8.03 -25.57
N ILE A 216 4.58 -8.83 -24.88
CA ILE A 216 4.26 -9.34 -23.55
C ILE A 216 4.10 -8.19 -22.55
N GLU A 217 5.01 -7.21 -22.56
CA GLU A 217 4.93 -6.01 -21.73
C GLU A 217 3.65 -5.22 -21.99
N THR A 218 3.31 -5.01 -23.27
CA THR A 218 2.05 -4.34 -23.68
C THR A 218 0.84 -5.06 -23.08
N VAL A 219 0.74 -6.38 -23.24
CA VAL A 219 -0.42 -7.16 -22.76
C VAL A 219 -0.48 -7.18 -21.23
N ILE A 220 0.66 -7.30 -20.54
CA ILE A 220 0.72 -7.19 -19.07
C ILE A 220 0.14 -5.86 -18.61
N ILE A 221 0.52 -4.75 -19.25
CA ILE A 221 0.05 -3.41 -18.88
C ILE A 221 -1.43 -3.25 -19.17
N VAL A 222 -1.93 -3.74 -20.31
CA VAL A 222 -3.37 -3.75 -20.63
C VAL A 222 -4.15 -4.51 -19.57
N CYS A 223 -3.76 -5.74 -19.26
CA CYS A 223 -4.42 -6.58 -18.28
C CYS A 223 -4.45 -5.92 -16.88
N ASN A 224 -3.32 -5.42 -16.41
CA ASN A 224 -3.25 -4.80 -15.08
C ASN A 224 -3.96 -3.44 -15.02
N THR A 225 -3.93 -2.64 -16.09
CA THR A 225 -4.68 -1.37 -16.20
C THR A 225 -6.18 -1.61 -16.09
N VAL A 226 -6.69 -2.60 -16.83
CA VAL A 226 -8.09 -3.00 -16.77
C VAL A 226 -8.44 -3.52 -15.37
N ALA A 227 -7.63 -4.43 -14.82
CA ALA A 227 -7.88 -4.99 -13.49
C ALA A 227 -7.97 -3.90 -12.40
N ILE A 228 -6.95 -3.06 -12.25
CA ILE A 228 -6.92 -2.03 -11.22
C ILE A 228 -7.97 -0.93 -11.47
N GLY A 229 -8.19 -0.55 -12.72
CA GLY A 229 -9.18 0.45 -13.10
C GLY A 229 -10.60 0.01 -12.78
N LEU A 230 -10.92 -1.26 -13.02
CA LEU A 230 -12.22 -1.83 -12.68
C LEU A 230 -12.39 -2.04 -11.16
N ILE A 231 -11.35 -2.50 -10.44
CA ILE A 231 -11.36 -2.53 -8.96
C ILE A 231 -11.64 -1.14 -8.40
N ALA A 232 -10.89 -0.12 -8.82
CA ALA A 232 -11.09 1.26 -8.39
C ALA A 232 -12.49 1.77 -8.75
N ARG A 233 -12.98 1.49 -9.96
CA ARG A 233 -14.33 1.87 -10.39
C ARG A 233 -15.41 1.27 -9.50
N THR A 234 -15.26 0.01 -9.09
CA THR A 234 -16.27 -0.67 -8.24
C THR A 234 -16.40 0.00 -6.88
N LEU A 235 -15.31 0.54 -6.34
CA LEU A 235 -15.31 1.28 -5.09
C LEU A 235 -15.95 2.67 -5.20
N LEU A 236 -15.95 3.29 -6.38
CA LEU A 236 -16.46 4.65 -6.56
C LEU A 236 -17.99 4.71 -6.66
N ALA A 237 -18.58 5.67 -5.93
CA ALA A 237 -19.99 6.00 -6.04
C ALA A 237 -20.30 6.59 -7.44
N GLY A 238 -21.50 6.29 -7.97
CA GLY A 238 -21.93 6.79 -9.28
C GLY A 238 -22.19 8.30 -9.37
N ARG A 239 -22.11 9.03 -8.26
CA ARG A 239 -22.53 10.43 -8.11
C ARG A 239 -21.47 11.47 -8.50
N HIS A 240 -20.19 11.10 -8.48
CA HIS A 240 -19.09 11.99 -8.87
C HIS A 240 -18.39 11.40 -10.07
N ALA A 241 -18.41 12.11 -11.20
CA ALA A 241 -17.69 11.82 -12.45
C ALA A 241 -16.56 10.78 -12.29
N PRO A 242 -16.88 9.46 -12.29
CA PRO A 242 -15.96 8.46 -11.76
C PRO A 242 -14.74 8.30 -12.66
N HIS A 243 -14.89 8.69 -13.93
CA HIS A 243 -13.81 8.80 -14.89
C HIS A 243 -12.74 9.81 -14.48
N LEU A 244 -13.09 10.98 -13.93
CA LEU A 244 -12.09 11.98 -13.48
C LEU A 244 -11.28 11.45 -12.30
N VAL A 245 -11.93 10.75 -11.37
CA VAL A 245 -11.24 10.14 -10.22
C VAL A 245 -10.30 9.03 -10.68
N LEU A 246 -10.71 8.21 -11.66
CA LEU A 246 -9.83 7.20 -12.26
C LEU A 246 -8.65 7.83 -13.00
N ILE A 247 -8.87 8.89 -13.78
CA ILE A 247 -7.79 9.63 -14.45
C ILE A 247 -6.80 10.17 -13.42
N ALA A 248 -7.29 10.81 -12.35
CA ALA A 248 -6.45 11.32 -11.27
C ALA A 248 -5.69 10.19 -10.55
N PHE A 249 -6.32 9.03 -10.34
CA PHE A 249 -5.69 7.86 -9.75
C PHE A 249 -4.54 7.31 -10.60
N PHE A 250 -4.74 7.13 -11.91
CA PHE A 250 -3.67 6.70 -12.80
C PHE A 250 -2.57 7.77 -12.96
N ALA A 251 -2.93 9.05 -13.03
CA ALA A 251 -1.95 10.13 -13.05
C ALA A 251 -1.07 10.13 -11.79
N LEU A 252 -1.68 9.91 -10.61
CA LEU A 252 -0.95 9.75 -9.36
C LEU A 252 -0.01 8.54 -9.42
N ALA A 253 -0.47 7.39 -9.91
CA ALA A 253 0.34 6.18 -10.04
C ALA A 253 1.56 6.39 -10.95
N LEU A 254 1.38 7.05 -12.10
CA LEU A 254 2.46 7.39 -13.04
C LEU A 254 3.41 8.43 -12.45
N THR A 255 2.89 9.39 -11.68
CA THR A 255 3.72 10.37 -10.96
C THR A 255 4.59 9.70 -9.91
N ILE A 256 4.00 8.81 -9.10
CA ILE A 256 4.74 8.00 -8.11
C ILE A 256 5.83 7.19 -8.81
N ARG A 257 5.50 6.50 -9.92
CA ARG A 257 6.45 5.73 -10.73
C ARG A 257 7.62 6.58 -11.22
N THR A 258 7.33 7.77 -11.75
CA THR A 258 8.32 8.70 -12.30
C THR A 258 9.22 9.26 -11.20
N LEU A 259 8.64 9.70 -10.08
CA LEU A 259 9.38 10.20 -8.92
C LEU A 259 10.25 9.10 -8.30
N ALA A 260 9.73 7.88 -8.19
CA ALA A 260 10.49 6.74 -7.70
C ALA A 260 11.70 6.45 -8.59
N ALA A 261 11.52 6.43 -9.92
CA ALA A 261 12.63 6.26 -10.85
C ALA A 261 13.66 7.40 -10.76
N ALA A 262 13.18 8.66 -10.64
CA ALA A 262 14.05 9.83 -10.55
C ALA A 262 14.88 9.87 -9.25
N ILE A 263 14.25 9.61 -8.11
CA ILE A 263 14.86 9.70 -6.78
C ILE A 263 15.73 8.49 -6.51
N LEU A 264 15.27 7.29 -6.87
CA LEU A 264 15.87 6.05 -6.41
C LEU A 264 16.82 5.43 -7.45
N VAL A 265 16.65 5.71 -8.74
CA VAL A 265 17.62 5.28 -9.77
C VAL A 265 18.53 6.46 -10.10
N MET A 266 18.07 7.37 -10.96
CA MET A 266 18.74 8.63 -11.30
C MET A 266 17.71 9.56 -11.96
N PRO A 267 17.80 10.90 -11.79
CA PRO A 267 16.87 11.84 -12.40
C PRO A 267 16.78 11.73 -13.93
N GLN A 268 17.90 11.37 -14.56
CA GLN A 268 18.02 11.21 -16.03
C GLN A 268 17.17 10.03 -16.56
N ASN A 269 16.90 9.04 -15.72
CA ASN A 269 16.15 7.83 -16.04
C ASN A 269 14.71 7.89 -15.50
N ALA A 270 14.20 9.07 -15.14
CA ALA A 270 12.87 9.24 -14.55
C ALA A 270 11.74 8.66 -15.42
N LEU A 271 11.91 8.67 -16.75
CA LEU A 271 10.98 8.13 -17.74
C LEU A 271 11.46 6.82 -18.38
N ALA A 272 12.49 6.17 -17.84
CA ALA A 272 13.02 4.92 -18.38
C ALA A 272 11.99 3.76 -18.34
N TRP A 273 10.95 3.88 -17.51
CA TRP A 273 9.83 2.96 -17.46
C TRP A 273 8.84 3.11 -18.63
N LEU A 274 8.87 4.25 -19.35
CA LEU A 274 8.01 4.52 -20.51
C LEU A 274 8.64 3.90 -21.77
N THR A 275 8.73 2.58 -21.78
CA THR A 275 9.15 1.81 -22.94
C THR A 275 8.09 1.89 -24.05
N PRO A 276 8.41 1.51 -25.31
CA PRO A 276 7.39 1.42 -26.35
C PRO A 276 6.24 0.48 -25.98
N GLY A 277 6.53 -0.63 -25.27
CA GLY A 277 5.50 -1.57 -24.80
C GLY A 277 4.61 -0.95 -23.74
N ALA A 278 5.17 -0.09 -22.88
CA ALA A 278 4.41 0.67 -21.91
C ALA A 278 3.54 1.75 -22.53
N GLU A 279 4.05 2.50 -23.51
CA GLU A 279 3.27 3.50 -24.24
C GLU A 279 2.05 2.86 -24.92
N LEU A 280 2.26 1.79 -25.70
CA LEU A 280 1.18 1.08 -26.36
C LEU A 280 0.23 0.42 -25.36
N GLY A 281 0.78 -0.16 -24.29
CA GLY A 281 0.01 -0.82 -23.22
C GLY A 281 -0.91 0.15 -22.48
N LEU A 282 -0.45 1.37 -22.19
CA LEU A 282 -1.27 2.43 -21.59
C LEU A 282 -2.38 2.90 -22.53
N LEU A 283 -2.07 3.08 -23.82
CA LEU A 283 -3.05 3.50 -24.82
C LEU A 283 -4.15 2.44 -25.00
N ILE A 284 -3.77 1.19 -25.30
CA ILE A 284 -4.72 0.09 -25.46
C ILE A 284 -5.46 -0.18 -24.15
N GLY A 285 -4.74 -0.18 -23.01
CA GLY A 285 -5.31 -0.40 -21.69
C GLY A 285 -6.36 0.65 -21.33
N GLY A 286 -6.10 1.92 -21.67
CA GLY A 286 -7.07 3.01 -21.52
C GLY A 286 -8.32 2.81 -22.37
N VAL A 287 -8.17 2.44 -23.65
CA VAL A 287 -9.31 2.16 -24.54
C VAL A 287 -10.13 0.98 -24.02
N VAL A 288 -9.48 -0.16 -23.71
CA VAL A 288 -10.17 -1.36 -23.19
C VAL A 288 -10.83 -1.07 -21.84
N LEU A 289 -10.17 -0.32 -20.96
CA LEU A 289 -10.78 0.12 -19.70
C LEU A 289 -12.04 0.95 -19.97
N THR A 290 -11.98 1.98 -20.82
CA THR A 290 -13.16 2.80 -21.16
C THR A 290 -14.31 1.97 -21.70
N LEU A 291 -14.05 1.01 -22.58
CA LEU A 291 -15.08 0.10 -23.10
C LEU A 291 -15.65 -0.81 -22.00
N THR A 292 -14.80 -1.37 -21.14
CA THR A 292 -15.25 -2.25 -20.04
C THR A 292 -15.95 -1.50 -18.91
N LEU A 293 -15.73 -0.19 -18.77
CA LEU A 293 -16.47 0.66 -17.84
C LEU A 293 -17.97 0.76 -18.19
N LEU A 294 -18.33 0.56 -19.47
CA LEU A 294 -19.72 0.52 -19.95
C LEU A 294 -20.48 -0.73 -19.49
N LEU A 295 -19.77 -1.76 -19.03
CA LEU A 295 -20.38 -3.00 -18.57
C LEU A 295 -21.14 -2.81 -17.24
N PRO A 296 -22.21 -3.60 -17.01
CA PRO A 296 -22.88 -3.63 -15.71
C PRO A 296 -21.94 -4.18 -14.61
N PRO A 297 -22.29 -4.01 -13.32
CA PRO A 297 -21.38 -4.29 -12.21
C PRO A 297 -20.85 -5.73 -12.14
N ALA A 298 -21.69 -6.75 -12.40
CA ALA A 298 -21.30 -8.15 -12.33
C ALA A 298 -20.22 -8.56 -13.36
N PRO A 299 -20.41 -8.36 -14.69
CA PRO A 299 -19.36 -8.67 -15.65
C PRO A 299 -18.11 -7.82 -15.47
N ARG A 300 -18.23 -6.59 -14.94
CA ARG A 300 -17.08 -5.76 -14.61
C ARG A 300 -16.14 -6.44 -13.60
N LEU A 301 -16.69 -7.03 -12.53
CA LEU A 301 -15.89 -7.76 -11.55
C LEU A 301 -15.26 -9.02 -12.15
N ALA A 302 -16.01 -9.76 -12.98
CA ALA A 302 -15.47 -10.93 -13.67
C ALA A 302 -14.30 -10.56 -14.59
N VAL A 303 -14.45 -9.50 -15.40
CA VAL A 303 -13.37 -8.99 -16.25
C VAL A 303 -12.18 -8.53 -15.42
N ALA A 304 -12.40 -7.84 -14.30
CA ALA A 304 -11.32 -7.41 -13.41
C ALA A 304 -10.52 -8.61 -12.87
N GLY A 305 -11.21 -9.65 -12.39
CA GLY A 305 -10.59 -10.88 -11.90
C GLY A 305 -9.84 -11.64 -13.00
N MET A 306 -10.45 -11.82 -14.17
CA MET A 306 -9.80 -12.49 -15.31
C MET A 306 -8.57 -11.73 -15.80
N ALA A 307 -8.66 -10.40 -15.93
CA ALA A 307 -7.55 -9.56 -16.33
C ALA A 307 -6.40 -9.61 -15.31
N LEU A 308 -6.73 -9.61 -14.01
CA LEU A 308 -5.74 -9.73 -12.93
C LEU A 308 -5.02 -11.09 -12.97
N MET A 309 -5.77 -12.19 -13.16
CA MET A 309 -5.20 -13.53 -13.28
C MET A 309 -4.32 -13.65 -14.53
N ALA A 310 -4.81 -13.18 -15.69
CA ALA A 310 -4.06 -13.19 -16.93
C ALA A 310 -2.77 -12.36 -16.82
N GLY A 311 -2.85 -11.15 -16.26
CA GLY A 311 -1.68 -10.30 -16.01
C GLY A 311 -0.66 -10.97 -15.10
N THR A 312 -1.12 -11.60 -14.01
CA THR A 312 -0.25 -12.33 -13.07
C THR A 312 0.47 -13.49 -13.76
N VAL A 313 -0.25 -14.28 -14.56
CA VAL A 313 0.35 -15.39 -15.34
C VAL A 313 1.40 -14.84 -16.30
N LEU A 314 1.06 -13.80 -17.08
CA LEU A 314 1.96 -13.22 -18.07
C LEU A 314 3.22 -12.64 -17.46
N VAL A 315 3.13 -11.98 -16.29
CA VAL A 315 4.30 -11.45 -15.57
C VAL A 315 5.29 -12.57 -15.22
N ASN A 316 4.79 -13.75 -14.83
CA ASN A 316 5.64 -14.89 -14.48
C ASN A 316 6.20 -15.63 -15.72
N LEU A 317 5.50 -15.57 -16.85
CA LEU A 317 5.97 -16.13 -18.12
C LEU A 317 6.98 -15.22 -18.84
N ALA A 318 6.88 -13.90 -18.61
CA ALA A 318 7.72 -12.90 -19.26
C ALA A 318 9.21 -13.15 -18.98
N PRO A 319 10.09 -12.88 -19.97
CA PRO A 319 11.52 -12.86 -19.71
C PRO A 319 11.86 -11.71 -18.73
N PRO A 320 13.02 -11.78 -18.06
CA PRO A 320 13.46 -10.70 -17.17
C PRO A 320 13.61 -9.40 -17.95
N ASN A 321 13.20 -8.29 -17.33
CA ASN A 321 13.31 -6.97 -17.94
C ASN A 321 14.80 -6.52 -17.93
N PRO A 322 15.42 -6.26 -19.08
CA PRO A 322 16.82 -5.79 -19.12
C PRO A 322 17.01 -4.44 -18.41
N TYR A 323 15.99 -3.57 -18.42
CA TYR A 323 16.05 -2.27 -17.75
C TYR A 323 15.99 -2.40 -16.22
N SER A 324 15.27 -3.41 -15.70
CA SER A 324 15.23 -3.65 -14.26
C SER A 324 16.55 -4.20 -13.73
N LEU A 325 17.28 -5.00 -14.52
CA LEU A 325 18.60 -5.53 -14.13
C LEU A 325 19.65 -4.42 -13.96
N ALA A 326 19.64 -3.39 -14.82
CA ALA A 326 20.51 -2.23 -14.68
C ALA A 326 20.16 -1.38 -13.44
N ALA A 327 18.86 -1.20 -13.16
CA ALA A 327 18.40 -0.52 -11.95
C ALA A 327 18.76 -1.33 -10.67
N LEU A 328 18.63 -2.66 -10.71
CA LEU A 328 19.02 -3.61 -9.66
C LEU A 328 20.50 -3.55 -9.31
N ALA A 329 21.37 -3.43 -10.33
CA ALA A 329 22.81 -3.33 -10.12
C ALA A 329 23.21 -2.05 -9.36
N LEU A 330 22.53 -0.93 -9.64
CA LEU A 330 22.68 0.33 -8.91
C LEU A 330 22.16 0.22 -7.47
N TRP A 331 21.02 -0.44 -7.27
CA TRP A 331 20.37 -0.56 -5.96
C TRP A 331 21.04 -1.55 -5.01
N ARG A 332 21.65 -2.63 -5.52
CA ARG A 332 22.43 -3.58 -4.71
C ARG A 332 23.63 -2.92 -4.02
N GLN A 333 24.01 -1.70 -4.41
CA GLN A 333 25.11 -0.94 -3.82
C GLN A 333 24.70 0.04 -2.69
N GLY A 334 23.41 0.16 -2.29
CA GLY A 334 22.99 1.28 -1.42
C GLY A 334 21.89 1.03 -0.37
N HIS A 335 21.74 2.02 0.53
CA HIS A 335 20.88 2.14 1.73
C HIS A 335 19.39 1.73 1.60
N PHE A 336 18.86 1.43 0.40
CA PHE A 336 17.44 1.18 0.14
C PHE A 336 17.04 -0.29 -0.01
N LEU A 337 17.91 -1.24 0.35
CA LEU A 337 17.63 -2.67 0.25
C LEU A 337 16.30 -3.09 0.92
N ASN A 338 15.96 -2.47 2.04
CA ASN A 338 14.75 -2.75 2.82
C ASN A 338 13.50 -2.33 2.06
N PHE A 339 13.54 -1.11 1.54
CA PHE A 339 12.46 -0.50 0.78
C PHE A 339 12.23 -1.24 -0.54
N ASN A 340 13.31 -1.66 -1.19
CA ASN A 340 13.27 -2.52 -2.37
C ASN A 340 12.53 -3.83 -2.11
N GLY A 341 12.97 -4.56 -1.07
CA GLY A 341 12.35 -5.82 -0.67
C GLY A 341 10.87 -5.65 -0.40
N LEU A 342 10.50 -4.58 0.33
CA LEU A 342 9.11 -4.30 0.70
C LEU A 342 8.22 -4.04 -0.52
N THR A 343 8.65 -3.13 -1.39
CA THR A 343 7.89 -2.76 -2.59
C THR A 343 7.79 -3.93 -3.56
N ARG A 344 8.86 -4.73 -3.70
CA ARG A 344 8.85 -5.98 -4.49
C ARG A 344 7.92 -7.02 -3.90
N LEU A 345 8.00 -7.33 -2.59
CA LEU A 345 7.09 -8.29 -1.96
C LEU A 345 5.64 -7.85 -2.11
N THR A 346 5.37 -6.56 -1.87
CA THR A 346 4.02 -6.01 -2.06
C THR A 346 3.56 -6.24 -3.49
N ALA A 347 4.40 -5.94 -4.49
CA ALA A 347 4.08 -6.20 -5.90
C ALA A 347 3.80 -7.68 -6.19
N SER A 348 4.60 -8.59 -5.64
CA SER A 348 4.44 -10.04 -5.80
C SER A 348 3.15 -10.57 -5.18
N LEU A 349 2.77 -10.10 -3.98
CA LEU A 349 1.62 -10.62 -3.25
C LEU A 349 0.32 -9.88 -3.55
N TRP A 350 0.38 -8.70 -4.15
CA TRP A 350 -0.79 -7.84 -4.34
C TRP A 350 -1.96 -8.51 -5.08
N PRO A 351 -1.77 -9.22 -6.20
CA PRO A 351 -2.88 -9.90 -6.88
C PRO A 351 -3.58 -10.95 -6.01
N PHE A 352 -2.81 -11.61 -5.13
CA PHE A 352 -3.31 -12.64 -4.20
C PHE A 352 -4.08 -12.04 -3.02
N LEU A 353 -3.91 -10.74 -2.75
CA LEU A 353 -4.76 -9.98 -1.82
C LEU A 353 -6.00 -9.42 -2.51
N ALA A 354 -5.84 -8.93 -3.75
CA ALA A 354 -6.91 -8.30 -4.52
C ALA A 354 -7.98 -9.30 -5.01
N LEU A 355 -7.58 -10.52 -5.41
CA LEU A 355 -8.53 -11.54 -5.89
C LEU A 355 -9.54 -11.98 -4.81
N PRO A 356 -9.14 -12.38 -3.59
CA PRO A 356 -10.10 -12.68 -2.53
C PRO A 356 -11.04 -11.50 -2.24
N TYR A 357 -10.52 -10.27 -2.24
CA TYR A 357 -11.34 -9.08 -2.05
C TYR A 357 -12.42 -8.94 -3.14
N LEU A 358 -12.05 -9.13 -4.41
CA LEU A 358 -13.00 -9.14 -5.53
C LEU A 358 -14.10 -10.20 -5.37
N THR A 359 -13.74 -11.41 -4.88
CA THR A 359 -14.74 -12.47 -4.67
C THR A 359 -15.73 -12.15 -3.56
N VAL A 360 -15.28 -11.50 -2.48
CA VAL A 360 -16.17 -11.04 -1.39
C VAL A 360 -17.12 -9.96 -1.89
N LEU A 361 -16.63 -9.06 -2.76
CA LEU A 361 -17.42 -7.98 -3.34
C LEU A 361 -18.49 -8.53 -4.32
N GLY A 362 -18.11 -9.47 -5.18
CA GLY A 362 -19.00 -10.05 -6.19
C GLY A 362 -20.15 -10.90 -5.64
N ARG A 363 -20.05 -11.40 -4.40
CA ARG A 363 -21.17 -12.09 -3.72
C ARG A 363 -22.26 -11.13 -3.22
N ARG A 364 -22.03 -9.83 -3.28
CA ARG A 364 -22.87 -8.80 -2.64
C ARG A 364 -23.35 -7.70 -3.58
N LEU A 365 -22.88 -7.72 -4.84
CA LEU A 365 -23.45 -6.98 -5.97
C LEU A 365 -24.43 -7.88 -6.69
#